data_AF-A0A2K8PDP0-F1
#
_entry.id   AF-A0A2K8PDP0-F1
#
_cell.length_a   1.000
_cell.length_b   1.000
_cell.length_c   1.000
_cell.angle_alpha   90.00
_cell.angle_beta   90.00
_cell.angle_gamma   90.00
#
_symmetry.space_group_name_H-M   'P 1'
#
loop_
_entity.id
_entity.type
_entity.pdbx_description
1 polymer ?
#
loop_
_entity_poly.entity_id
_entity_poly.type
_entity_poly.pdbx_seq_one_letter_code
_entity_poly.pdbx_strand_id
1 'polypeptide(L)'
;MTRRDLLAAAAAAPHVPSAVTGTGTGGAPTTRTLRGTIPAGAPDFVEVPLDVPSGVSELRVSYTYEKPPVPPGTPGNALDIGIFDPRGTALGGRGFRGWSGGARTEFFLRTDAATPGYLPGPVDAGRWLLLLGPYTVAPRGLPYEITATFTYGPAAPAAPLRYPPQRARGRGRAWYRGDCHIHSLHSDGRRTPAEIAALARAAGLDFINSSDHNTHSAHAAWADVVPPELLVLTGEEVTTRTGHVLAVGTDPGTFVDWRYRARDDRFGRFARTIRGAGGLVVPAHPHATCVGCAWKFGFGEADAVEVWNGPWTPDDEVALASWDATLRGARGERWLPAVAGSDHHREPDRVGGPQTVVLADDLTREAVLVGLRSGRSYAAESDRVTVSFDAVTGHGAHAGIGGRLRTPGPDTDVLVRLSVTGSGAEGCELRLVTDQGVVLTVPPAVGAVPAPLEWHTTPARSAYIRAEVRHPAGAPPLPGAPAALTNPVFLDG
;
A
#
# COMPACT_ATOMS: atom_id res chain seq x y z
N MET A 1 13.24 -33.42 48.41
CA MET A 1 13.19 -34.72 49.10
C MET A 1 12.21 -34.55 50.26
N THR A 2 11.12 -35.28 50.54
CA THR A 2 10.34 -36.41 50.00
C THR A 2 9.02 -36.37 50.81
N ARG A 3 7.82 -36.20 50.22
CA ARG A 3 6.73 -37.18 49.98
C ARG A 3 6.55 -38.35 50.99
N ARG A 4 5.29 -38.52 51.45
CA ARG A 4 4.64 -39.59 52.28
C ARG A 4 4.70 -39.34 53.79
N ASP A 5 3.64 -39.35 54.60
CA ASP A 5 2.20 -39.68 54.54
C ASP A 5 1.52 -38.93 55.72
N LEU A 6 0.21 -38.66 55.68
CA LEU A 6 -0.73 -38.81 56.82
C LEU A 6 -2.16 -38.32 56.49
N LEU A 7 -3.02 -39.33 56.37
CA LEU A 7 -4.41 -39.49 56.86
C LEU A 7 -5.57 -38.61 56.37
N ALA A 8 -6.59 -39.37 55.95
CA ALA A 8 -7.93 -39.00 55.58
C ALA A 8 -8.86 -38.84 56.80
N ALA A 9 -9.87 -37.98 56.64
CA ALA A 9 -11.16 -38.11 57.31
C ALA A 9 -12.26 -37.57 56.39
N ALA A 10 -13.30 -38.38 56.22
CA ALA A 10 -14.41 -38.20 55.29
C ALA A 10 -15.46 -37.19 55.78
N ALA A 11 -16.08 -36.47 54.86
CA ALA A 11 -17.39 -35.85 55.02
C ALA A 11 -18.13 -35.92 53.67
N ALA A 12 -19.43 -36.23 53.73
CA ALA A 12 -20.24 -36.67 52.61
C ALA A 12 -20.90 -35.55 51.79
N ALA A 13 -21.00 -35.81 50.47
CA ALA A 13 -21.98 -35.34 49.47
C ALA A 13 -21.99 -33.83 49.08
N PRO A 14 -22.34 -33.43 47.83
CA PRO A 14 -23.27 -34.12 46.93
C PRO A 14 -22.87 -34.27 45.44
N HIS A 15 -23.62 -35.14 44.78
CA HIS A 15 -23.90 -35.29 43.34
C HIS A 15 -23.04 -34.53 42.32
N VAL A 16 -22.33 -35.32 41.53
CA VAL A 16 -21.87 -34.99 40.18
C VAL A 16 -23.09 -34.88 39.24
N PRO A 17 -23.32 -33.76 38.54
CA PRO A 17 -24.12 -33.79 37.33
C PRO A 17 -23.26 -34.37 36.22
N SER A 18 -23.65 -35.55 35.75
CA SER A 18 -23.20 -36.11 34.48
C SER A 18 -23.35 -35.03 33.39
N ALA A 19 -22.28 -34.77 32.65
CA ALA A 19 -22.31 -33.89 31.50
C ALA A 19 -23.30 -34.46 30.47
N VAL A 20 -24.51 -33.90 30.46
CA VAL A 20 -25.44 -34.07 29.35
C VAL A 20 -24.84 -33.29 28.19
N THR A 21 -24.41 -34.00 27.15
CA THR A 21 -24.18 -33.45 25.82
C THR A 21 -25.50 -32.93 25.30
N GLY A 22 -25.84 -31.69 25.65
CA GLY A 22 -26.94 -30.96 25.07
C GLY A 22 -26.59 -30.57 23.65
N THR A 23 -27.23 -31.22 22.68
CA THR A 23 -27.35 -30.74 21.30
C THR A 23 -28.12 -29.41 21.34
N GLY A 24 -27.38 -28.30 21.34
CA GLY A 24 -27.94 -26.96 21.46
C GLY A 24 -28.84 -26.61 20.27
N THR A 25 -30.13 -26.50 20.55
CA THR A 25 -31.09 -25.72 19.78
C THR A 25 -30.64 -24.25 19.79
N GLY A 26 -30.43 -23.66 18.61
CA GLY A 26 -29.97 -22.26 18.47
C GLY A 26 -30.88 -21.29 19.22
N GLY A 27 -30.29 -20.53 20.16
CA GLY A 27 -30.99 -19.45 20.85
C GLY A 27 -31.33 -18.30 19.90
N ALA A 28 -32.39 -17.54 20.22
CA ALA A 28 -32.73 -16.34 19.48
C ALA A 28 -31.53 -15.36 19.46
N PRO A 29 -31.27 -14.65 18.35
CA PRO A 29 -30.23 -13.62 18.31
C PRO A 29 -30.43 -12.60 19.42
N THR A 30 -29.33 -12.16 20.03
CA THR A 30 -29.35 -11.12 21.07
C THR A 30 -28.59 -9.90 20.59
N THR A 31 -29.00 -8.72 21.05
CA THR A 31 -28.37 -7.45 20.67
C THR A 31 -27.89 -6.68 21.89
N ARG A 32 -26.75 -6.01 21.78
CA ARG A 32 -26.18 -5.09 22.78
C ARG A 32 -25.89 -3.74 22.11
N THR A 33 -26.42 -2.67 22.69
CA THR A 33 -26.16 -1.30 22.24
C THR A 33 -25.15 -0.63 23.18
N LEU A 34 -24.14 0.00 22.61
CA LEU A 34 -23.08 0.74 23.30
C LEU A 34 -23.14 2.19 22.83
N ARG A 35 -23.16 3.15 23.76
CA ARG A 35 -23.24 4.58 23.46
C ARG A 35 -22.11 5.32 24.15
N GLY A 36 -21.64 6.38 23.53
CA GLY A 36 -20.63 7.27 24.12
C GLY A 36 -20.44 8.54 23.32
N THR A 37 -19.58 9.41 23.83
CA THR A 37 -19.17 10.64 23.14
C THR A 37 -17.66 10.75 23.15
N ILE A 38 -17.05 10.91 21.98
CA ILE A 38 -15.63 11.20 21.85
C ILE A 38 -15.45 12.73 21.90
N PRO A 39 -14.74 13.29 22.89
CA PRO A 39 -14.53 14.73 22.97
C PRO A 39 -13.55 15.23 21.89
N ALA A 40 -13.62 16.52 21.57
CA ALA A 40 -12.58 17.14 20.75
C ALA A 40 -11.21 17.00 21.42
N GLY A 41 -10.18 16.64 20.65
CA GLY A 41 -8.84 16.37 21.17
C GLY A 41 -8.65 14.99 21.81
N ALA A 42 -9.62 14.07 21.64
CA ALA A 42 -9.46 12.68 22.06
C ALA A 42 -8.23 12.00 21.40
N PRO A 43 -7.73 10.90 21.99
CA PRO A 43 -6.69 10.08 21.36
C PRO A 43 -7.10 9.56 19.98
N ASP A 44 -6.11 9.18 19.18
CA ASP A 44 -6.30 8.68 17.80
C ASP A 44 -7.18 7.45 17.71
N PHE A 45 -7.20 6.66 18.79
CA PHE A 45 -7.98 5.44 18.92
C PHE A 45 -8.61 5.35 20.30
N VAL A 46 -9.90 4.99 20.33
CA VAL A 46 -10.68 4.76 21.55
C VAL A 46 -11.15 3.32 21.55
N GLU A 47 -10.80 2.58 22.60
CA GLU A 47 -11.20 1.19 22.76
C GLU A 47 -12.56 1.09 23.47
N VAL A 48 -13.50 0.37 22.87
CA VAL A 48 -14.82 0.09 23.45
C VAL A 48 -14.94 -1.42 23.69
N PRO A 49 -15.00 -1.86 24.97
CA PRO A 49 -15.13 -3.27 25.31
C PRO A 49 -16.45 -3.88 24.82
N LEU A 50 -16.35 -5.08 24.24
CA LEU A 50 -17.49 -5.89 23.83
C LEU A 50 -17.32 -7.31 24.37
N ASP A 51 -18.14 -7.69 25.34
CA ASP A 51 -18.16 -9.07 25.83
C ASP A 51 -18.98 -9.93 24.86
N VAL A 52 -18.30 -10.86 24.20
CA VAL A 52 -18.89 -11.81 23.26
C VAL A 52 -19.28 -13.07 24.04
N PRO A 53 -20.58 -13.45 24.07
CA PRO A 53 -21.04 -14.65 24.75
C PRO A 53 -20.51 -15.95 24.15
N SER A 54 -20.68 -17.07 24.86
CA SER A 54 -20.39 -18.40 24.31
C SER A 54 -21.43 -18.83 23.27
N GLY A 55 -20.99 -19.66 22.32
CA GLY A 55 -21.87 -20.24 21.29
C GLY A 55 -22.25 -19.28 20.16
N VAL A 56 -21.58 -18.14 20.03
CA VAL A 56 -21.80 -17.20 18.93
C VAL A 56 -21.20 -17.76 17.64
N SER A 57 -22.05 -17.87 16.62
CA SER A 57 -21.68 -18.32 15.26
C SER A 57 -21.44 -17.15 14.29
N GLU A 58 -22.10 -16.01 14.54
CA GLU A 58 -21.92 -14.75 13.83
C GLU A 58 -21.97 -13.57 14.81
N LEU A 59 -21.00 -12.67 14.70
CA LEU A 59 -21.03 -11.34 15.30
C LEU A 59 -21.27 -10.32 14.19
N ARG A 60 -22.34 -9.53 14.28
CA ARG A 60 -22.60 -8.38 13.42
C ARG A 60 -22.54 -7.10 14.22
N VAL A 61 -21.86 -6.08 13.71
CA VAL A 61 -21.70 -4.79 14.35
C VAL A 61 -22.10 -3.70 13.36
N SER A 62 -23.00 -2.82 13.76
CA SER A 62 -23.31 -1.58 13.04
C SER A 62 -23.07 -0.38 13.95
N TYR A 63 -22.80 0.79 13.38
CA TYR A 63 -22.63 2.00 14.16
C TYR A 63 -23.16 3.24 13.44
N THR A 64 -23.54 4.22 14.24
CA THR A 64 -23.92 5.56 13.80
C THR A 64 -23.22 6.59 14.68
N TYR A 65 -23.05 7.79 14.16
CA TYR A 65 -22.51 8.91 14.92
C TYR A 65 -23.05 10.23 14.38
N GLU A 66 -23.11 11.24 15.24
CA GLU A 66 -23.67 12.53 14.86
C GLU A 66 -22.70 13.32 13.97
N LYS A 67 -23.26 13.99 12.96
CA LYS A 67 -22.54 14.90 12.05
C LYS A 67 -23.17 16.29 12.16
N PRO A 68 -22.98 17.01 13.28
CA PRO A 68 -23.59 18.32 13.46
C PRO A 68 -23.03 19.31 12.41
N PRO A 69 -23.81 20.33 12.00
CA PRO A 69 -23.29 21.40 11.17
C PRO A 69 -22.14 22.12 11.90
N VAL A 70 -21.08 22.43 11.16
CA VAL A 70 -19.88 23.11 11.66
C VAL A 70 -19.64 24.39 10.83
N PRO A 71 -19.02 25.43 11.42
CA PRO A 71 -18.67 26.64 10.68
C PRO A 71 -17.75 26.34 9.48
N PRO A 72 -17.79 27.15 8.41
CA PRO A 72 -16.84 27.03 7.29
C PRO A 72 -15.39 26.96 7.78
N GLY A 73 -14.60 26.04 7.22
CA GLY A 73 -13.22 25.79 7.59
C GLY A 73 -13.02 24.92 8.85
N THR A 74 -14.09 24.52 9.52
CA THR A 74 -14.01 23.58 10.66
C THR A 74 -14.35 22.16 10.20
N PRO A 75 -13.51 21.14 10.48
CA PRO A 75 -13.84 19.76 10.15
C PRO A 75 -15.08 19.25 10.89
N GLY A 76 -15.94 18.51 10.18
CA GLY A 76 -17.04 17.77 10.79
C GLY A 76 -16.56 16.51 11.52
N ASN A 77 -17.51 15.69 11.98
CA ASN A 77 -17.19 14.39 12.57
C ASN A 77 -16.93 13.35 11.47
N ALA A 78 -15.85 12.59 11.63
CA ALA A 78 -15.56 11.38 10.85
C ALA A 78 -15.03 10.32 11.82
N LEU A 79 -15.58 9.10 11.75
CA LEU A 79 -15.29 8.03 12.69
C LEU A 79 -15.06 6.72 11.94
N ASP A 80 -13.89 6.16 12.15
CA ASP A 80 -13.53 4.83 11.68
C ASP A 80 -13.83 3.78 12.76
N ILE A 81 -14.03 2.54 12.33
CA ILE A 81 -14.23 1.40 13.24
C ILE A 81 -13.42 0.18 12.79
N GLY A 82 -12.93 -0.58 13.75
CA GLY A 82 -12.42 -1.93 13.58
C GLY A 82 -12.60 -2.74 14.85
N ILE A 83 -12.01 -3.93 14.89
CA ILE A 83 -12.18 -4.84 16.02
C ILE A 83 -10.95 -5.72 16.28
N PHE A 84 -10.68 -5.96 17.55
CA PHE A 84 -9.68 -6.89 18.05
C PHE A 84 -10.35 -7.96 18.92
N ASP A 85 -9.88 -9.19 18.80
CA ASP A 85 -10.39 -10.33 19.55
C ASP A 85 -9.72 -10.47 20.93
N PRO A 86 -10.03 -11.52 21.72
CA PRO A 86 -9.50 -11.71 23.07
C PRO A 86 -7.98 -11.81 23.17
N ARG A 87 -7.25 -11.94 22.05
CA ARG A 87 -5.78 -11.90 22.01
C ARG A 87 -5.23 -10.48 22.17
N GLY A 88 -6.09 -9.46 22.20
CA GLY A 88 -5.79 -8.11 22.67
C GLY A 88 -5.24 -7.15 21.61
N THR A 89 -5.06 -5.89 22.01
CA THR A 89 -4.71 -4.74 21.14
C THR A 89 -3.24 -4.34 21.16
N ALA A 90 -2.34 -5.18 21.70
CA ALA A 90 -0.91 -4.91 21.69
C ALA A 90 -0.42 -4.55 20.27
N LEU A 91 0.45 -3.56 20.15
CA LEU A 91 0.90 -3.05 18.84
C LEU A 91 1.68 -4.11 18.06
N GLY A 92 1.20 -4.44 16.85
CA GLY A 92 1.70 -5.57 16.05
C GLY A 92 1.38 -6.94 16.65
N GLY A 93 0.39 -7.01 17.55
CA GLY A 93 -0.09 -8.23 18.17
C GLY A 93 -1.01 -9.04 17.26
N ARG A 94 -1.50 -10.18 17.77
CA ARG A 94 -2.30 -11.16 17.00
C ARG A 94 -3.80 -10.94 17.07
N GLY A 95 -4.28 -9.96 17.82
CA GLY A 95 -5.71 -9.77 18.07
C GLY A 95 -6.47 -9.06 16.95
N PHE A 96 -5.79 -8.50 15.94
CA PHE A 96 -6.46 -7.79 14.84
C PHE A 96 -7.45 -8.70 14.11
N ARG A 97 -8.68 -8.21 13.89
CA ARG A 97 -9.73 -8.92 13.14
C ARG A 97 -10.33 -8.13 12.00
N GLY A 98 -9.96 -6.86 11.84
CA GLY A 98 -10.38 -6.06 10.70
C GLY A 98 -10.51 -4.58 11.01
N TRP A 99 -10.58 -3.82 9.92
CA TRP A 99 -10.67 -2.37 9.92
C TRP A 99 -11.57 -1.95 8.76
N SER A 100 -12.60 -1.16 9.04
CA SER A 100 -13.46 -0.57 8.00
C SER A 100 -12.91 0.76 7.46
N GLY A 101 -12.03 1.42 8.22
CA GLY A 101 -11.88 2.87 8.11
C GLY A 101 -13.26 3.54 8.24
N GLY A 102 -13.48 4.60 7.45
CA GLY A 102 -14.77 5.28 7.31
C GLY A 102 -15.63 4.76 6.15
N ALA A 103 -15.24 3.65 5.50
CA ALA A 103 -15.86 3.17 4.27
C ALA A 103 -17.18 2.43 4.48
N ARG A 104 -17.45 1.96 5.71
CA ARG A 104 -18.58 1.08 6.04
C ARG A 104 -19.26 1.52 7.32
N THR A 105 -20.57 1.34 7.40
CA THR A 105 -21.39 1.59 8.61
C THR A 105 -21.71 0.31 9.39
N GLU A 106 -21.38 -0.86 8.85
CA GLU A 106 -21.54 -2.16 9.50
C GLU A 106 -20.51 -3.18 8.99
N PHE A 107 -20.30 -4.22 9.78
CA PHE A 107 -19.52 -5.40 9.42
C PHE A 107 -20.03 -6.65 10.16
N PHE A 108 -19.65 -7.83 9.67
CA PHE A 108 -19.87 -9.10 10.35
C PHE A 108 -18.61 -9.97 10.34
N LEU A 109 -18.53 -10.86 11.33
CA LEU A 109 -17.51 -11.89 11.50
C LEU A 109 -18.17 -13.26 11.69
N ARG A 110 -17.70 -14.24 10.92
CA ARG A 110 -17.98 -15.67 11.09
C ARG A 110 -16.70 -16.47 10.88
N THR A 111 -16.80 -17.77 11.15
CA THR A 111 -15.68 -18.71 10.96
C THR A 111 -15.30 -18.90 9.50
N ASP A 112 -16.29 -18.89 8.60
CA ASP A 112 -16.13 -19.13 7.16
C ASP A 112 -15.99 -17.85 6.33
N ALA A 113 -16.58 -16.74 6.78
CA ALA A 113 -16.63 -15.48 6.05
C ALA A 113 -16.65 -14.26 6.97
N ALA A 114 -16.26 -13.11 6.43
CA ALA A 114 -16.36 -11.82 7.08
C ALA A 114 -16.64 -10.74 6.04
N THR A 115 -17.07 -9.56 6.49
CA THR A 115 -17.14 -8.36 5.63
C THR A 115 -15.76 -8.04 5.04
N PRO A 116 -15.64 -7.65 3.76
CA PRO A 116 -14.38 -7.13 3.21
C PRO A 116 -13.78 -6.03 4.10
N GLY A 117 -12.49 -6.17 4.41
CA GLY A 117 -11.78 -5.40 5.45
C GLY A 117 -11.57 -6.17 6.75
N TYR A 118 -12.27 -7.29 6.94
CA TYR A 118 -12.22 -8.13 8.13
C TYR A 118 -11.79 -9.57 7.83
N LEU A 119 -11.23 -10.21 8.85
CA LEU A 119 -10.67 -11.56 8.77
C LEU A 119 -11.68 -12.60 9.26
N PRO A 120 -12.06 -13.58 8.40
CA PRO A 120 -12.85 -14.71 8.86
C PRO A 120 -12.06 -15.53 9.88
N GLY A 121 -12.80 -16.24 10.73
CA GLY A 121 -12.23 -17.12 11.76
C GLY A 121 -13.14 -17.20 12.98
N PRO A 122 -12.86 -18.09 13.93
CA PRO A 122 -13.71 -18.34 15.09
C PRO A 122 -14.12 -17.07 15.82
N VAL A 123 -15.38 -17.03 16.26
CA VAL A 123 -15.94 -15.97 17.12
C VAL A 123 -15.92 -16.48 18.55
N ASP A 124 -14.73 -16.51 19.14
CA ASP A 124 -14.51 -17.03 20.49
C ASP A 124 -15.22 -16.18 21.55
N ALA A 125 -15.72 -16.84 22.59
CA ALA A 125 -16.26 -16.18 23.76
C ALA A 125 -15.16 -15.38 24.48
N GLY A 126 -15.51 -14.24 25.05
CA GLY A 126 -14.60 -13.43 25.87
C GLY A 126 -14.68 -11.95 25.57
N ARG A 127 -13.69 -11.20 26.06
CA ARG A 127 -13.64 -9.75 25.90
C ARG A 127 -12.95 -9.37 24.59
N TRP A 128 -13.73 -8.85 23.67
CA TRP A 128 -13.27 -8.23 22.43
C TRP A 128 -13.18 -6.71 22.62
N LEU A 129 -12.49 -6.04 21.70
CA LEU A 129 -12.32 -4.59 21.72
C LEU A 129 -12.70 -4.03 20.36
N LEU A 130 -13.77 -3.24 20.31
CA LEU A 130 -14.05 -2.38 19.18
C LEU A 130 -13.08 -1.21 19.23
N LEU A 131 -12.38 -0.95 18.13
CA LEU A 131 -11.43 0.14 18.02
C LEU A 131 -12.06 1.26 17.21
N LEU A 132 -12.36 2.38 17.86
CA LEU A 132 -12.87 3.58 17.21
C LEU A 132 -11.72 4.51 16.84
N GLY A 133 -11.59 4.88 15.57
CA GLY A 133 -10.60 5.84 15.09
C GLY A 133 -11.27 7.16 14.73
N PRO A 134 -11.45 8.12 15.66
CA PRO A 134 -12.01 9.43 15.32
C PRO A 134 -11.07 10.14 14.34
N TYR A 135 -11.47 10.24 13.08
CA TYR A 135 -10.64 10.84 12.05
C TYR A 135 -10.56 12.36 12.24
N THR A 136 -11.73 12.96 12.42
CA THR A 136 -11.92 14.35 12.83
C THR A 136 -13.06 14.42 13.86
N VAL A 137 -12.92 15.32 14.84
CA VAL A 137 -13.93 15.54 15.89
C VAL A 137 -14.30 17.02 15.92
N ALA A 138 -15.58 17.30 15.67
CA ALA A 138 -16.14 18.64 15.76
C ALA A 138 -16.01 19.19 17.19
N PRO A 139 -15.98 20.53 17.39
CA PRO A 139 -15.82 21.13 18.71
C PRO A 139 -16.84 20.67 19.78
N ARG A 140 -18.05 20.29 19.35
CA ARG A 140 -19.11 19.76 20.24
C ARG A 140 -18.93 18.29 20.62
N GLY A 141 -17.90 17.62 20.10
CA GLY A 141 -17.67 16.20 20.25
C GLY A 141 -18.36 15.34 19.20
N LEU A 142 -18.13 14.04 19.30
CA LEU A 142 -18.65 12.99 18.42
C LEU A 142 -19.41 11.96 19.25
N PRO A 143 -20.73 12.17 19.47
CA PRO A 143 -21.63 11.15 19.98
C PRO A 143 -21.73 9.99 19.00
N TYR A 144 -21.65 8.76 19.51
CA TYR A 144 -21.77 7.53 18.74
C TYR A 144 -22.70 6.52 19.40
N GLU A 145 -23.26 5.65 18.57
CA GLU A 145 -24.02 4.47 18.97
C GLU A 145 -23.52 3.28 18.17
N ILE A 146 -23.22 2.17 18.85
CA ILE A 146 -22.81 0.91 18.25
C ILE A 146 -23.81 -0.15 18.66
N THR A 147 -24.26 -0.95 17.70
CA THR A 147 -25.16 -2.08 17.91
C THR A 147 -24.45 -3.37 17.52
N ALA A 148 -24.21 -4.25 18.49
CA ALA A 148 -23.65 -5.58 18.28
C ALA A 148 -24.76 -6.62 18.39
N THR A 149 -24.96 -7.41 17.34
CA THR A 149 -25.90 -8.53 17.28
C THR A 149 -25.14 -9.84 17.25
N PHE A 150 -25.49 -10.74 18.16
CA PHE A 150 -24.91 -12.06 18.33
C PHE A 150 -25.91 -13.11 17.87
N THR A 151 -25.51 -13.92 16.90
CA THR A 151 -26.31 -15.05 16.41
C THR A 151 -25.70 -16.35 16.91
N TYR A 152 -26.50 -17.16 17.60
CA TYR A 152 -26.04 -18.40 18.24
C TYR A 152 -26.26 -19.62 17.34
N GLY A 153 -25.35 -20.58 17.44
CA GLY A 153 -25.47 -21.82 16.69
C GLY A 153 -24.13 -22.52 16.48
N PRO A 154 -24.14 -23.65 15.75
CA PRO A 154 -22.89 -24.29 15.35
C PRO A 154 -22.08 -23.35 14.47
N ALA A 155 -20.78 -23.23 14.76
CA ALA A 155 -19.86 -22.50 13.89
C ALA A 155 -19.79 -23.17 12.51
N ALA A 156 -19.80 -22.35 11.46
CA ALA A 156 -19.49 -22.83 10.12
C ALA A 156 -18.06 -23.41 10.09
N PRO A 157 -17.78 -24.41 9.23
CA PRO A 157 -16.42 -24.90 9.06
C PRO A 157 -15.51 -23.77 8.54
N ALA A 158 -14.28 -23.72 9.03
CA ALA A 158 -13.30 -22.73 8.56
C ALA A 158 -13.00 -22.95 7.07
N ALA A 159 -13.03 -21.87 6.29
CA ALA A 159 -12.57 -21.91 4.91
C ALA A 159 -11.03 -22.04 4.89
N PRO A 160 -10.46 -22.90 4.03
CA PRO A 160 -9.01 -22.98 3.90
C PRO A 160 -8.48 -21.66 3.34
N LEU A 161 -7.54 -21.03 4.04
CA LEU A 161 -6.85 -19.83 3.56
C LEU A 161 -5.94 -20.19 2.38
N ARG A 162 -6.26 -19.64 1.21
CA ARG A 162 -5.44 -19.68 -0.01
C ARG A 162 -5.03 -18.26 -0.35
N TYR A 163 -3.87 -18.14 -0.99
CA TYR A 163 -3.29 -16.85 -1.38
C TYR A 163 -2.90 -16.91 -2.86
N PRO A 164 -2.78 -15.75 -3.55
CA PRO A 164 -2.38 -15.72 -4.95
C PRO A 164 -1.00 -16.36 -5.14
N PRO A 165 -0.76 -17.01 -6.29
CA PRO A 165 0.56 -17.53 -6.63
C PRO A 165 1.63 -16.44 -6.61
N GLN A 166 2.82 -16.73 -6.09
CA GLN A 166 3.97 -15.79 -6.09
C GLN A 166 4.70 -15.73 -7.45
N ARG A 167 4.14 -16.37 -8.48
CA ARG A 167 4.66 -16.46 -9.84
C ARG A 167 3.49 -16.46 -10.82
N ALA A 168 3.62 -15.68 -11.88
CA ALA A 168 2.74 -15.73 -13.05
C ALA A 168 3.53 -16.17 -14.29
N ARG A 169 2.85 -16.33 -15.42
CA ARG A 169 3.47 -16.64 -16.71
C ARG A 169 4.28 -15.44 -17.20
N GLY A 170 5.59 -15.50 -16.97
CA GLY A 170 6.54 -14.48 -17.43
C GLY A 170 7.09 -14.74 -18.83
N ARG A 171 7.97 -13.83 -19.24
CA ARG A 171 8.70 -13.80 -20.52
C ARG A 171 10.22 -13.93 -20.31
N GLY A 172 10.65 -14.43 -19.15
CA GLY A 172 12.05 -14.36 -18.71
C GLY A 172 12.47 -12.93 -18.41
N ARG A 173 13.74 -12.58 -18.66
CA ARG A 173 14.25 -11.25 -18.35
C ARG A 173 13.65 -10.21 -19.28
N ALA A 174 12.76 -9.37 -18.76
CA ALA A 174 12.01 -8.40 -19.55
C ALA A 174 11.59 -7.19 -18.71
N TRP A 175 11.13 -6.15 -19.41
CA TRP A 175 10.37 -5.07 -18.79
C TRP A 175 8.94 -5.56 -18.55
N TYR A 176 8.51 -5.51 -17.29
CA TYR A 176 7.17 -5.84 -16.83
C TYR A 176 6.46 -4.59 -16.35
N ARG A 177 5.20 -4.42 -16.74
CA ARG A 177 4.39 -3.26 -16.36
C ARG A 177 3.56 -3.60 -15.14
N GLY A 178 3.45 -2.70 -14.19
CA GLY A 178 2.56 -2.92 -13.05
C GLY A 178 2.14 -1.66 -12.35
N ASP A 179 1.33 -1.86 -11.33
CA ASP A 179 0.74 -0.81 -10.50
C ASP A 179 0.94 -1.16 -9.03
N CYS A 180 1.66 -0.31 -8.32
CA CYS A 180 2.10 -0.57 -6.95
C CYS A 180 1.08 -0.12 -5.89
N HIS A 181 0.00 0.56 -6.28
CA HIS A 181 -0.92 1.24 -5.37
C HIS A 181 -2.36 1.13 -5.87
N ILE A 182 -3.16 0.21 -5.32
CA ILE A 182 -4.56 -0.02 -5.69
C ILE A 182 -5.41 -0.44 -4.47
N HIS A 183 -6.61 0.14 -4.37
CA HIS A 183 -7.59 -0.18 -3.33
C HIS A 183 -8.77 -0.99 -3.87
N SER A 184 -9.20 -1.97 -3.11
CA SER A 184 -10.35 -2.82 -3.42
C SER A 184 -11.50 -2.55 -2.44
N LEU A 185 -12.58 -3.32 -2.56
CA LEU A 185 -13.65 -3.33 -1.56
C LEU A 185 -13.17 -3.76 -0.16
N HIS A 186 -11.92 -4.22 0.02
CA HIS A 186 -11.40 -4.57 1.33
C HIS A 186 -10.96 -3.36 2.16
N SER A 187 -10.78 -2.17 1.58
CA SER A 187 -10.80 -0.90 2.29
C SER A 187 -11.97 -0.03 1.82
N ASP A 188 -11.65 1.03 1.09
CA ASP A 188 -12.49 2.12 0.66
C ASP A 188 -12.63 2.22 -0.86
N GLY A 189 -11.95 1.32 -1.59
CA GLY A 189 -12.21 1.08 -2.99
C GLY A 189 -13.64 0.61 -3.26
N ARG A 190 -14.02 0.61 -4.55
CA ARG A 190 -15.37 0.26 -5.02
C ARG A 190 -15.40 -0.96 -5.94
N ARG A 191 -14.25 -1.58 -6.20
CA ARG A 191 -14.11 -2.72 -7.10
C ARG A 191 -13.69 -3.98 -6.33
N THR A 192 -14.23 -5.11 -6.75
CA THR A 192 -13.79 -6.42 -6.30
C THR A 192 -12.38 -6.73 -6.84
N PRO A 193 -11.61 -7.60 -6.18
CA PRO A 193 -10.36 -8.12 -6.72
C PRO A 193 -10.47 -8.67 -8.16
N ALA A 194 -11.57 -9.35 -8.50
CA ALA A 194 -11.82 -9.85 -9.85
C ALA A 194 -11.97 -8.72 -10.89
N GLU A 195 -12.70 -7.66 -10.57
CA GLU A 195 -12.83 -6.48 -11.44
C GLU A 195 -11.50 -5.76 -11.61
N ILE A 196 -10.73 -5.59 -10.53
CA ILE A 196 -9.40 -4.98 -10.60
C ILE A 196 -8.46 -5.82 -11.47
N ALA A 197 -8.47 -7.15 -11.34
CA ALA A 197 -7.67 -8.03 -12.20
C ALA A 197 -8.03 -7.85 -13.68
N ALA A 198 -9.33 -7.74 -14.01
CA ALA A 198 -9.77 -7.48 -15.38
C ALA A 198 -9.31 -6.12 -15.89
N LEU A 199 -9.41 -5.07 -15.08
CA LEU A 199 -8.95 -3.71 -15.41
C LEU A 199 -7.42 -3.67 -15.58
N ALA A 200 -6.67 -4.35 -14.72
CA ALA A 200 -5.22 -4.46 -14.81
C ALA A 200 -4.79 -5.11 -16.14
N ARG A 201 -5.47 -6.19 -16.55
CA ARG A 201 -5.24 -6.82 -17.86
C ARG A 201 -5.58 -5.89 -19.02
N ALA A 202 -6.70 -5.16 -18.93
CA ALA A 202 -7.10 -4.19 -19.95
C ALA A 202 -6.11 -3.02 -20.07
N ALA A 203 -5.44 -2.65 -18.97
CA ALA A 203 -4.39 -1.64 -18.94
C ALA A 203 -2.99 -2.16 -19.34
N GLY A 204 -2.87 -3.44 -19.75
CA GLY A 204 -1.59 -4.03 -20.16
C GLY A 204 -0.63 -4.31 -19.01
N LEU A 205 -1.14 -4.47 -17.77
CA LEU A 205 -0.31 -4.78 -16.60
C LEU A 205 0.04 -6.28 -16.53
N ASP A 206 1.29 -6.54 -16.17
CA ASP A 206 1.85 -7.84 -15.83
C ASP A 206 1.78 -8.12 -14.32
N PHE A 207 1.82 -7.08 -13.48
CA PHE A 207 1.66 -7.22 -12.03
C PHE A 207 0.87 -6.07 -11.39
N ILE A 208 0.30 -6.35 -10.22
CA ILE A 208 -0.29 -5.33 -9.32
C ILE A 208 0.15 -5.61 -7.88
N ASN A 209 0.08 -4.60 -7.03
CA ASN A 209 0.17 -4.76 -5.58
C ASN A 209 -1.21 -4.51 -4.95
N SER A 210 -1.70 -5.47 -4.17
CA SER A 210 -2.82 -5.24 -3.27
C SER A 210 -2.37 -4.26 -2.18
N SER A 211 -3.09 -3.17 -1.95
CA SER A 211 -2.70 -2.17 -0.95
C SER A 211 -3.86 -1.59 -0.16
N ASP A 212 -4.90 -2.40 0.12
CA ASP A 212 -6.02 -1.98 0.96
C ASP A 212 -5.55 -1.43 2.32
N HIS A 213 -6.19 -0.36 2.78
CA HIS A 213 -5.77 0.37 3.98
C HIS A 213 -5.86 -0.49 5.24
N ASN A 214 -4.72 -0.63 5.92
CA ASN A 214 -4.63 -1.17 7.28
C ASN A 214 -5.26 -2.57 7.46
N THR A 215 -5.32 -3.38 6.40
CA THR A 215 -5.90 -4.72 6.44
C THR A 215 -5.33 -5.65 5.37
N HIS A 216 -4.81 -6.80 5.80
CA HIS A 216 -4.42 -7.88 4.88
C HIS A 216 -5.60 -8.78 4.45
N SER A 217 -6.86 -8.39 4.73
CA SER A 217 -8.02 -9.23 4.40
C SER A 217 -8.16 -9.50 2.90
N ALA A 218 -7.66 -8.59 2.05
CA ALA A 218 -7.67 -8.74 0.60
C ALA A 218 -6.76 -9.87 0.10
N HIS A 219 -5.70 -10.21 0.85
CA HIS A 219 -4.65 -11.11 0.35
C HIS A 219 -5.22 -12.47 -0.10
N ALA A 220 -6.19 -13.01 0.64
CA ALA A 220 -6.82 -14.28 0.28
C ALA A 220 -7.85 -14.15 -0.85
N ALA A 221 -8.48 -12.99 -1.00
CA ALA A 221 -9.52 -12.76 -2.00
C ALA A 221 -8.99 -12.80 -3.46
N TRP A 222 -7.67 -12.66 -3.63
CA TRP A 222 -7.01 -12.78 -4.93
C TRP A 222 -6.81 -14.23 -5.39
N ALA A 223 -6.83 -15.22 -4.49
CA ALA A 223 -6.35 -16.58 -4.76
C ALA A 223 -7.03 -17.25 -5.98
N ASP A 224 -8.34 -17.03 -6.13
CA ASP A 224 -9.17 -17.73 -7.13
C ASP A 224 -9.61 -16.83 -8.30
N VAL A 225 -9.21 -15.55 -8.30
CA VAL A 225 -9.68 -14.56 -9.31
C VAL A 225 -8.57 -14.02 -10.20
N VAL A 226 -7.31 -14.35 -9.90
CA VAL A 226 -6.15 -13.84 -10.64
C VAL A 226 -5.87 -14.73 -11.85
N PRO A 227 -5.82 -14.17 -13.08
CA PRO A 227 -5.45 -14.94 -14.26
C PRO A 227 -3.96 -15.33 -14.22
N PRO A 228 -3.56 -16.45 -14.85
CA PRO A 228 -2.18 -16.94 -14.78
C PRO A 228 -1.13 -16.01 -15.40
N GLU A 229 -1.54 -15.00 -16.17
CA GLU A 229 -0.68 -13.97 -16.77
C GLU A 229 -0.50 -12.71 -15.91
N LEU A 230 -1.20 -12.59 -14.77
CA LEU A 230 -1.10 -11.45 -13.85
C LEU A 230 -0.47 -11.90 -12.53
N LEU A 231 0.60 -11.24 -12.10
CA LEU A 231 1.16 -11.42 -10.77
C LEU A 231 0.48 -10.47 -9.78
N VAL A 232 -0.01 -10.99 -8.66
CA VAL A 232 -0.47 -10.15 -7.54
C VAL A 232 0.55 -10.21 -6.42
N LEU A 233 1.18 -9.08 -6.15
CA LEU A 233 1.96 -8.84 -4.95
C LEU A 233 0.99 -8.56 -3.80
N THR A 234 1.13 -9.27 -2.68
CA THR A 234 0.40 -8.97 -1.45
C THR A 234 1.02 -7.80 -0.72
N GLY A 235 0.20 -6.97 -0.08
CA GLY A 235 0.65 -5.75 0.56
C GLY A 235 -0.50 -5.00 1.23
N GLU A 236 -0.15 -3.92 1.90
CA GLU A 236 -1.08 -3.02 2.58
C GLU A 236 -0.60 -1.58 2.33
N GLU A 237 -1.51 -0.62 2.22
CA GLU A 237 -1.17 0.77 2.51
C GLU A 237 -1.39 1.00 4.01
N VAL A 238 -0.31 1.23 4.73
CA VAL A 238 -0.33 1.52 6.16
C VAL A 238 -0.61 3.01 6.34
N THR A 239 -1.84 3.32 6.69
CA THR A 239 -2.38 4.68 6.78
C THR A 239 -2.35 5.17 8.23
N THR A 240 -1.35 5.97 8.54
CA THR A 240 -1.17 6.60 9.85
C THR A 240 -1.83 7.98 9.89
N ARG A 241 -1.67 8.74 10.99
CA ARG A 241 -2.11 10.15 11.06
C ARG A 241 -1.07 11.16 10.56
N THR A 242 0.08 10.69 10.08
CA THR A 242 1.24 11.55 9.72
C THR A 242 2.03 10.99 8.54
N GLY A 243 1.36 10.31 7.61
CA GLY A 243 1.99 9.67 6.46
C GLY A 243 1.38 8.32 6.13
N HIS A 244 1.36 8.00 4.84
CA HIS A 244 1.03 6.67 4.35
C HIS A 244 2.27 5.96 3.81
N VAL A 245 2.30 4.63 3.91
CA VAL A 245 3.40 3.81 3.39
C VAL A 245 2.86 2.50 2.83
N LEU A 246 3.26 2.18 1.60
CA LEU A 246 2.98 0.89 0.98
C LEU A 246 3.97 -0.15 1.49
N ALA A 247 3.43 -1.28 1.94
CA ALA A 247 4.14 -2.50 2.22
C ALA A 247 4.08 -3.41 0.97
N VAL A 248 4.89 -3.14 -0.04
CA VAL A 248 4.78 -3.79 -1.36
C VAL A 248 5.37 -5.18 -1.35
N GLY A 249 4.58 -6.20 -1.71
CA GLY A 249 5.04 -7.58 -1.87
C GLY A 249 5.46 -8.28 -0.57
N THR A 250 4.74 -8.05 0.53
CA THR A 250 4.90 -8.79 1.78
C THR A 250 4.44 -10.24 1.66
N ASP A 251 4.82 -11.10 2.61
CA ASP A 251 4.25 -12.44 2.73
C ASP A 251 2.73 -12.34 2.98
N PRO A 252 1.91 -13.21 2.36
CA PRO A 252 0.47 -13.17 2.59
C PRO A 252 0.09 -13.35 4.07
N GLY A 253 -0.91 -12.60 4.54
CA GLY A 253 -1.30 -12.59 5.96
C GLY A 253 -0.41 -11.76 6.89
N THR A 254 0.60 -11.05 6.36
CA THR A 254 1.38 -10.09 7.14
C THR A 254 0.52 -8.90 7.52
N PHE A 255 0.32 -8.69 8.82
CA PHE A 255 -0.33 -7.50 9.37
C PHE A 255 0.71 -6.45 9.75
N VAL A 256 0.56 -5.22 9.27
CA VAL A 256 1.36 -4.07 9.71
C VAL A 256 0.48 -3.08 10.45
N ASP A 257 0.73 -2.96 11.76
CA ASP A 257 -0.04 -2.05 12.61
C ASP A 257 0.21 -0.60 12.21
N TRP A 258 -0.83 0.23 12.15
CA TRP A 258 -0.75 1.64 11.73
C TRP A 258 -0.92 2.62 12.89
N ARG A 259 -1.14 2.10 14.11
CA ARG A 259 -1.57 2.88 15.30
C ARG A 259 -0.41 3.63 15.96
N TYR A 260 0.23 4.50 15.20
CA TYR A 260 1.32 5.36 15.60
C TYR A 260 1.40 6.62 14.72
N ARG A 261 2.15 7.62 15.20
CA ARG A 261 2.50 8.84 14.48
C ARG A 261 4.03 8.95 14.33
N ALA A 262 4.48 9.89 13.50
CA ALA A 262 5.90 10.19 13.31
C ALA A 262 6.62 10.55 14.61
N ARG A 263 5.94 11.26 15.51
CA ARG A 263 6.49 11.62 16.83
C ARG A 263 6.66 10.44 17.80
N ASP A 264 6.06 9.28 17.52
CA ASP A 264 6.06 8.15 18.45
C ASP A 264 7.28 7.24 18.27
N ASP A 265 8.12 7.50 17.26
CA ASP A 265 9.34 6.74 16.94
C ASP A 265 9.13 5.21 16.79
N ARG A 266 7.99 4.83 16.20
CA ARG A 266 7.63 3.41 15.99
C ARG A 266 7.83 2.93 14.56
N PHE A 267 7.97 3.84 13.60
CA PHE A 267 7.99 3.49 12.18
C PHE A 267 9.11 2.51 11.83
N GLY A 268 10.34 2.72 12.35
CA GLY A 268 11.45 1.80 12.09
C GLY A 268 11.17 0.34 12.51
N ARG A 269 10.37 0.11 13.56
CA ARG A 269 9.92 -1.24 13.95
C ARG A 269 9.06 -1.87 12.85
N PHE A 270 8.08 -1.14 12.34
CA PHE A 270 7.15 -1.66 11.34
C PHE A 270 7.76 -1.73 9.94
N ALA A 271 8.68 -0.82 9.60
CA ALA A 271 9.55 -0.94 8.43
C ALA A 271 10.36 -2.25 8.44
N ARG A 272 10.90 -2.65 9.61
CA ARG A 272 11.54 -3.97 9.77
C ARG A 272 10.57 -5.14 9.64
N THR A 273 9.32 -5.01 10.12
CA THR A 273 8.29 -6.03 9.90
C THR A 273 8.03 -6.24 8.40
N ILE A 274 7.85 -5.15 7.64
CA ILE A 274 7.63 -5.20 6.18
C ILE A 274 8.77 -5.94 5.48
N ARG A 275 10.02 -5.56 5.77
CA ARG A 275 11.21 -6.21 5.20
C ARG A 275 11.38 -7.65 5.65
N GLY A 276 11.06 -7.96 6.90
CA GLY A 276 11.09 -9.30 7.45
C GLY A 276 10.11 -10.25 6.77
N ALA A 277 8.99 -9.70 6.26
CA ALA A 277 8.04 -10.39 5.40
C ALA A 277 8.42 -10.30 3.90
N GLY A 278 9.66 -9.95 3.57
CA GLY A 278 10.17 -9.89 2.18
C GLY A 278 9.76 -8.65 1.37
N GLY A 279 8.91 -7.77 1.92
CA GLY A 279 8.36 -6.62 1.20
C GLY A 279 9.31 -5.42 1.10
N LEU A 280 8.82 -4.36 0.44
CA LEU A 280 9.47 -3.05 0.33
C LEU A 280 8.68 -2.01 1.11
N VAL A 281 9.40 -1.10 1.76
CA VAL A 281 8.84 0.07 2.44
C VAL A 281 8.82 1.23 1.44
N VAL A 282 7.64 1.65 0.98
CA VAL A 282 7.49 2.71 -0.04
C VAL A 282 6.59 3.81 0.50
N PRO A 283 7.12 4.96 0.94
CA PRO A 283 6.29 6.11 1.29
C PRO A 283 5.39 6.48 0.11
N ALA A 284 4.09 6.49 0.35
CA ALA A 284 3.08 6.82 -0.64
C ALA A 284 2.92 8.34 -0.73
N HIS A 285 2.66 8.84 -1.95
CA HIS A 285 2.29 10.22 -2.28
C HIS A 285 2.75 11.26 -1.23
N PRO A 286 4.07 11.44 -1.03
CA PRO A 286 4.61 12.00 0.21
C PRO A 286 4.20 13.46 0.50
N HIS A 287 3.75 14.18 -0.51
CA HIS A 287 3.27 15.56 -0.42
C HIS A 287 1.77 15.72 -0.61
N ALA A 288 1.01 14.62 -0.65
CA ALA A 288 -0.45 14.66 -0.76
C ALA A 288 -1.06 15.52 0.33
N THR A 289 -1.97 16.39 -0.08
CA THR A 289 -2.59 17.41 0.76
C THR A 289 -3.81 16.92 1.55
N CYS A 290 -4.24 15.66 1.37
CA CYS A 290 -5.27 15.07 2.21
C CYS A 290 -4.81 14.99 3.68
N VAL A 291 -5.78 15.11 4.60
CA VAL A 291 -5.52 15.04 6.05
C VAL A 291 -4.77 13.74 6.34
N GLY A 292 -3.73 13.79 7.17
CA GLY A 292 -2.96 12.59 7.55
C GLY A 292 -2.07 11.95 6.48
N CYS A 293 -2.22 12.31 5.19
CA CYS A 293 -1.49 11.71 4.08
C CYS A 293 -0.03 12.19 3.98
N ALA A 294 0.20 13.49 4.20
CA ALA A 294 1.53 14.08 4.07
C ALA A 294 2.58 13.36 4.92
N TRP A 295 3.64 12.88 4.28
CA TRP A 295 4.68 12.05 4.88
C TRP A 295 5.54 12.83 5.88
N LYS A 296 5.64 12.34 7.12
CA LYS A 296 6.43 12.97 8.20
C LYS A 296 7.51 12.09 8.83
N PHE A 297 7.71 10.85 8.36
CA PHE A 297 8.68 9.92 8.96
C PHE A 297 10.10 10.04 8.39
N GLY A 298 10.30 10.83 7.34
CA GLY A 298 11.57 10.90 6.61
C GLY A 298 11.81 9.64 5.75
N PHE A 299 12.86 9.64 4.93
CA PHE A 299 13.12 8.58 3.95
C PHE A 299 14.18 7.56 4.38
N GLY A 300 14.72 7.66 5.60
CA GLY A 300 15.82 6.78 6.07
C GLY A 300 15.45 5.29 6.11
N GLU A 301 14.17 4.99 6.28
CA GLU A 301 13.61 3.63 6.28
C GLU A 301 12.95 3.26 4.95
N ALA A 302 13.03 4.09 3.90
CA ALA A 302 12.36 3.82 2.62
C ALA A 302 13.24 2.95 1.69
N ASP A 303 12.64 2.00 0.98
CA ASP A 303 13.26 1.15 -0.05
C ASP A 303 12.98 1.63 -1.48
N ALA A 304 11.91 2.39 -1.66
CA ALA A 304 11.60 3.22 -2.83
C ALA A 304 10.68 4.36 -2.35
N VAL A 305 10.29 5.28 -3.23
CA VAL A 305 9.28 6.32 -2.95
C VAL A 305 8.36 6.50 -4.13
N GLU A 306 7.07 6.65 -3.85
CA GLU A 306 6.09 7.01 -4.88
C GLU A 306 6.25 8.49 -5.25
N VAL A 307 6.67 8.75 -6.49
CA VAL A 307 6.85 10.12 -7.03
C VAL A 307 5.74 10.53 -7.98
N TRP A 308 4.91 9.56 -8.39
CA TRP A 308 3.75 9.79 -9.24
C TRP A 308 2.59 8.95 -8.71
N ASN A 309 1.57 9.63 -8.22
CA ASN A 309 0.36 9.03 -7.70
C ASN A 309 -0.87 9.47 -8.50
N GLY A 310 -1.58 8.52 -9.12
CA GLY A 310 -2.80 8.79 -9.88
C GLY A 310 -2.63 9.86 -10.98
N PRO A 311 -3.65 10.70 -11.23
CA PRO A 311 -3.52 11.85 -12.12
C PRO A 311 -2.41 12.79 -11.65
N TRP A 312 -1.52 13.21 -12.55
CA TRP A 312 -0.42 14.09 -12.19
C TRP A 312 -0.89 15.46 -11.70
N THR A 313 -0.48 15.83 -10.48
CA THR A 313 -0.83 17.08 -9.80
C THR A 313 0.41 17.89 -9.40
N PRO A 314 0.25 19.14 -8.92
CA PRO A 314 1.37 19.88 -8.34
C PRO A 314 2.04 19.19 -7.14
N ASP A 315 1.31 18.35 -6.39
CA ASP A 315 1.88 17.61 -5.26
C ASP A 315 2.91 16.57 -5.77
N ASP A 316 2.68 15.98 -6.95
CA ASP A 316 3.61 15.08 -7.63
C ASP A 316 4.84 15.80 -8.18
N GLU A 317 4.70 17.04 -8.68
CA GLU A 317 5.87 17.87 -9.05
C GLU A 317 6.80 18.12 -7.85
N VAL A 318 6.21 18.37 -6.68
CA VAL A 318 6.97 18.53 -5.43
C VAL A 318 7.58 17.19 -5.02
N ALA A 319 6.87 16.08 -5.19
CA ALA A 319 7.41 14.74 -4.94
C ALA A 319 8.63 14.47 -5.82
N LEU A 320 8.53 14.68 -7.12
CA LEU A 320 9.63 14.53 -8.08
C LEU A 320 10.83 15.42 -7.73
N ALA A 321 10.63 16.70 -7.47
CA ALA A 321 11.71 17.62 -7.10
C ALA A 321 12.36 17.24 -5.76
N SER A 322 11.55 16.83 -4.77
CA SER A 322 12.06 16.43 -3.46
C SER A 322 12.86 15.12 -3.51
N TRP A 323 12.39 14.15 -4.31
CA TRP A 323 13.09 12.89 -4.56
C TRP A 323 14.40 13.13 -5.31
N ASP A 324 14.39 13.96 -6.34
CA ASP A 324 15.58 14.29 -7.10
C ASP A 324 16.68 14.91 -6.24
N ALA A 325 16.32 15.79 -5.30
CA ALA A 325 17.26 16.36 -4.34
C ALA A 325 17.91 15.32 -3.39
N THR A 326 17.33 14.12 -3.30
CA THR A 326 17.93 12.97 -2.59
C THR A 326 18.94 12.21 -3.45
N LEU A 327 18.87 12.32 -4.79
CA LEU A 327 19.85 11.72 -5.68
C LEU A 327 21.20 12.41 -5.47
N ARG A 328 22.18 11.64 -5.02
CA ARG A 328 23.57 12.09 -4.89
C ARG A 328 24.38 11.38 -5.98
N GLY A 329 25.52 11.97 -6.37
CA GLY A 329 26.54 11.25 -7.16
C GLY A 329 27.03 10.06 -6.35
N ALA A 330 26.33 8.94 -6.50
CA ALA A 330 26.34 7.92 -5.47
C ALA A 330 27.62 7.08 -5.63
N ARG A 331 28.68 7.45 -4.91
CA ARG A 331 29.93 6.68 -4.77
C ARG A 331 29.69 5.39 -3.98
N GLY A 332 28.90 4.46 -4.52
CA GLY A 332 28.55 3.19 -3.87
C GLY A 332 27.49 3.28 -2.76
N GLU A 333 26.95 4.47 -2.48
CA GLU A 333 25.87 4.64 -1.49
C GLU A 333 24.52 4.14 -2.01
N ARG A 334 23.69 3.65 -1.08
CA ARG A 334 22.29 3.30 -1.34
C ARG A 334 21.53 4.57 -1.74
N TRP A 335 20.87 4.53 -2.88
CA TRP A 335 19.98 5.60 -3.34
C TRP A 335 18.52 5.14 -3.22
N LEU A 336 17.56 6.06 -3.39
CA LEU A 336 16.14 5.78 -3.23
C LEU A 336 15.46 5.72 -4.62
N PRO A 337 15.04 4.53 -5.09
CA PRO A 337 14.26 4.39 -6.32
C PRO A 337 12.94 5.17 -6.30
N ALA A 338 12.60 5.78 -7.42
CA ALA A 338 11.27 6.28 -7.71
C ALA A 338 10.36 5.16 -8.26
N VAL A 339 9.12 5.13 -7.81
CA VAL A 339 8.03 4.30 -8.34
C VAL A 339 6.76 5.13 -8.54
N ALA A 340 5.77 4.54 -9.19
CA ALA A 340 4.48 5.15 -9.50
C ALA A 340 3.32 4.16 -9.26
N GLY A 341 2.17 4.68 -8.87
CA GLY A 341 0.95 3.90 -8.60
C GLY A 341 -0.30 4.68 -8.91
N SER A 342 -1.39 4.00 -9.29
CA SER A 342 -2.63 4.67 -9.66
C SER A 342 -3.41 5.21 -8.48
N ASP A 343 -3.24 4.61 -7.31
CA ASP A 343 -4.08 4.84 -6.12
C ASP A 343 -5.58 4.75 -6.48
N HIS A 344 -5.90 3.76 -7.31
CA HIS A 344 -7.25 3.57 -7.79
C HIS A 344 -8.16 3.20 -6.61
N HIS A 345 -9.22 4.00 -6.43
CA HIS A 345 -10.31 3.68 -5.52
C HIS A 345 -11.61 3.35 -6.28
N ARG A 346 -11.93 4.14 -7.31
CA ARG A 346 -13.20 4.07 -8.04
C ARG A 346 -13.11 4.86 -9.33
N GLU A 347 -14.15 4.79 -10.16
CA GLU A 347 -14.26 5.74 -11.29
C GLU A 347 -14.29 7.19 -10.77
N PRO A 348 -13.59 8.13 -11.43
CA PRO A 348 -12.90 8.00 -12.73
C PRO A 348 -11.42 7.57 -12.68
N ASP A 349 -10.91 7.13 -11.52
CA ASP A 349 -9.53 6.65 -11.37
C ASP A 349 -9.26 5.47 -12.33
N ARG A 350 -8.03 5.38 -12.84
CA ARG A 350 -7.63 4.36 -13.81
C ARG A 350 -6.61 3.42 -13.20
N VAL A 351 -6.94 2.13 -13.12
CA VAL A 351 -5.93 1.10 -12.82
C VAL A 351 -4.77 1.21 -13.82
N GLY A 352 -3.55 1.30 -13.33
CA GLY A 352 -2.35 1.50 -14.14
C GLY A 352 -2.22 2.89 -14.77
N GLY A 353 -2.83 3.93 -14.20
CA GLY A 353 -2.63 5.33 -14.59
C GLY A 353 -2.11 6.15 -13.41
N PRO A 354 -0.81 6.11 -13.08
CA PRO A 354 0.33 5.59 -13.87
C PRO A 354 0.71 4.11 -13.65
N GLN A 355 1.68 3.65 -14.44
CA GLN A 355 2.35 2.35 -14.35
C GLN A 355 3.79 2.50 -13.88
N THR A 356 4.25 1.57 -13.05
CA THR A 356 5.68 1.29 -12.85
C THR A 356 6.12 0.19 -13.81
N VAL A 357 7.05 0.49 -14.70
CA VAL A 357 7.66 -0.48 -15.62
C VAL A 357 9.00 -0.91 -15.06
N VAL A 358 9.18 -2.19 -14.75
CA VAL A 358 10.35 -2.74 -14.04
C VAL A 358 11.06 -3.82 -14.85
N LEU A 359 12.39 -3.76 -14.89
CA LEU A 359 13.21 -4.82 -15.47
C LEU A 359 13.41 -5.91 -14.42
N ALA A 360 12.84 -7.09 -14.67
CA ALA A 360 12.96 -8.25 -13.79
C ALA A 360 13.40 -9.49 -14.59
N ASP A 361 14.06 -10.43 -13.93
CA ASP A 361 14.55 -11.66 -14.57
C ASP A 361 13.43 -12.65 -14.92
N ASP A 362 12.27 -12.51 -14.29
CA ASP A 362 11.03 -13.23 -14.61
C ASP A 362 9.83 -12.59 -13.90
N LEU A 363 8.60 -13.02 -14.22
CA LEU A 363 7.38 -12.55 -13.56
C LEU A 363 7.10 -13.30 -12.24
N THR A 364 7.97 -13.04 -11.26
CA THR A 364 7.86 -13.56 -9.89
C THR A 364 7.89 -12.42 -8.89
N ARG A 365 7.30 -12.64 -7.71
CA ARG A 365 7.38 -11.69 -6.59
C ARG A 365 8.81 -11.24 -6.33
N GLU A 366 9.72 -12.19 -6.17
CA GLU A 366 11.12 -11.93 -5.82
C GLU A 366 11.83 -11.10 -6.91
N ALA A 367 11.72 -11.50 -8.18
CA ALA A 367 12.38 -10.80 -9.28
C ALA A 367 11.84 -9.37 -9.49
N VAL A 368 10.53 -9.18 -9.36
CA VAL A 368 9.91 -7.84 -9.43
C VAL A 368 10.40 -6.96 -8.29
N LEU A 369 10.39 -7.45 -7.05
CA LEU A 369 10.88 -6.67 -5.89
C LEU A 369 12.38 -6.34 -5.99
N VAL A 370 13.20 -7.24 -6.55
CA VAL A 370 14.62 -6.95 -6.83
C VAL A 370 14.76 -5.83 -7.86
N GLY A 371 13.99 -5.87 -8.95
CA GLY A 371 13.98 -4.81 -9.97
C GLY A 371 13.58 -3.45 -9.40
N LEU A 372 12.51 -3.40 -8.60
CA LEU A 372 12.04 -2.18 -7.92
C LEU A 372 13.06 -1.64 -6.92
N ARG A 373 13.60 -2.51 -6.04
CA ARG A 373 14.60 -2.12 -5.03
C ARG A 373 15.91 -1.63 -5.64
N SER A 374 16.28 -2.14 -6.80
CA SER A 374 17.48 -1.68 -7.54
C SER A 374 17.20 -0.47 -8.42
N GLY A 375 15.95 0.00 -8.49
CA GLY A 375 15.52 1.13 -9.31
C GLY A 375 15.67 0.91 -10.80
N ARG A 376 15.74 -0.35 -11.26
CA ARG A 376 15.65 -0.69 -12.69
C ARG A 376 14.20 -0.59 -13.15
N SER A 377 13.64 0.61 -12.99
CA SER A 377 12.25 0.92 -13.27
C SER A 377 12.08 2.34 -13.78
N TYR A 378 11.01 2.58 -14.54
CA TYR A 378 10.56 3.91 -14.92
C TYR A 378 9.04 3.99 -14.77
N ALA A 379 8.51 5.21 -14.62
CA ALA A 379 7.08 5.46 -14.60
C ALA A 379 6.58 5.80 -16.00
N ALA A 380 5.37 5.36 -16.34
CA ALA A 380 4.69 5.72 -17.59
C ALA A 380 3.19 5.94 -17.32
N GLU A 381 2.56 6.89 -18.01
CA GLU A 381 1.12 7.16 -17.85
C GLU A 381 0.23 5.98 -18.32
N SER A 382 0.75 5.11 -19.19
CA SER A 382 0.04 3.96 -19.75
C SER A 382 0.97 2.98 -20.48
N ASP A 383 0.39 1.90 -20.99
CA ASP A 383 1.03 0.93 -21.90
C ASP A 383 1.38 1.52 -23.29
N ARG A 384 0.86 2.71 -23.61
CA ARG A 384 1.13 3.44 -24.86
C ARG A 384 2.41 4.26 -24.85
N VAL A 385 3.22 4.17 -23.80
CA VAL A 385 4.51 4.84 -23.70
C VAL A 385 5.59 3.83 -23.29
N THR A 386 6.59 3.65 -24.14
CA THR A 386 7.77 2.81 -23.87
C THR A 386 9.04 3.64 -24.03
N VAL A 387 9.94 3.54 -23.05
CA VAL A 387 11.19 4.31 -22.99
C VAL A 387 12.39 3.37 -23.05
N SER A 388 13.35 3.66 -23.93
CA SER A 388 14.73 3.16 -23.86
C SER A 388 15.64 4.31 -23.44
N PHE A 389 16.49 4.07 -22.44
CA PHE A 389 17.39 5.08 -21.92
C PHE A 389 18.69 4.45 -21.45
N ASP A 390 19.78 4.82 -22.10
CA ASP A 390 21.07 4.14 -22.01
C ASP A 390 22.23 5.15 -22.06
N ALA A 391 23.27 4.91 -21.28
CA ALA A 391 24.54 5.65 -21.33
C ALA A 391 25.66 4.70 -21.74
N VAL A 392 26.51 5.12 -22.69
CA VAL A 392 27.55 4.27 -23.31
C VAL A 392 28.86 5.03 -23.44
N THR A 393 30.00 4.37 -23.18
CA THR A 393 31.33 4.91 -23.48
C THR A 393 31.84 4.46 -24.85
N GLY A 394 32.82 5.16 -25.41
CA GLY A 394 33.47 4.77 -26.68
C GLY A 394 34.10 3.36 -26.69
N HIS A 395 34.29 2.74 -25.52
CA HIS A 395 34.83 1.38 -25.37
C HIS A 395 33.75 0.32 -25.09
N GLY A 396 32.46 0.67 -25.22
CA GLY A 396 31.34 -0.28 -25.14
C GLY A 396 30.80 -0.58 -23.73
N ALA A 397 31.37 0.03 -22.68
CA ALA A 397 30.75 -0.02 -21.35
C ALA A 397 29.40 0.71 -21.41
N HIS A 398 28.36 0.13 -20.83
CA HIS A 398 27.01 0.69 -20.90
C HIS A 398 26.23 0.47 -19.60
N ALA A 399 25.28 1.36 -19.34
CA ALA A 399 24.29 1.23 -18.28
C ALA A 399 22.94 1.80 -18.73
N GLY A 400 21.86 1.07 -18.46
CA GLY A 400 20.48 1.57 -18.66
C GLY A 400 19.86 2.06 -17.35
N ILE A 401 18.58 2.42 -17.41
CA ILE A 401 17.74 2.91 -16.29
C ILE A 401 18.04 2.20 -14.95
N GLY A 402 18.31 2.99 -13.90
CA GLY A 402 18.67 2.51 -12.56
C GLY A 402 20.10 1.96 -12.44
N GLY A 403 20.84 1.93 -13.54
CA GLY A 403 22.19 1.39 -13.65
C GLY A 403 23.26 2.41 -13.30
N ARG A 404 24.49 1.91 -13.20
CA ARG A 404 25.70 2.69 -12.98
C ARG A 404 26.69 2.42 -14.10
N LEU A 405 27.15 3.47 -14.76
CA LEU A 405 28.18 3.39 -15.78
C LEU A 405 29.53 3.67 -15.13
N ARG A 406 30.37 2.65 -15.02
CA ARG A 406 31.78 2.84 -14.61
C ARG A 406 32.59 3.35 -15.79
N THR A 407 33.26 4.47 -15.62
CA THR A 407 34.14 5.04 -16.63
C THR A 407 35.62 4.96 -16.18
N PRO A 408 36.59 4.98 -17.12
CA PRO A 408 38.01 5.00 -16.77
C PRO A 408 38.48 6.26 -16.03
N GLY A 409 37.71 7.36 -16.09
CA GLY A 409 38.03 8.62 -15.43
C GLY A 409 36.98 9.70 -15.67
N PRO A 410 37.13 10.87 -15.01
CA PRO A 410 36.12 11.92 -14.96
C PRO A 410 35.87 12.63 -16.31
N ASP A 411 36.84 12.61 -17.23
CA ASP A 411 36.72 13.22 -18.55
C ASP A 411 36.34 12.21 -19.66
N THR A 412 35.95 10.99 -19.27
CA THR A 412 35.48 9.99 -20.24
C THR A 412 34.22 10.50 -20.93
N ASP A 413 34.24 10.55 -22.26
CA ASP A 413 33.06 10.87 -23.06
C ASP A 413 32.00 9.77 -22.91
N VAL A 414 30.78 10.20 -22.59
CA VAL A 414 29.61 9.36 -22.39
C VAL A 414 28.51 9.81 -23.32
N LEU A 415 28.10 8.93 -24.22
CA LEU A 415 26.93 9.10 -25.08
C LEU A 415 25.68 8.62 -24.34
N VAL A 416 24.75 9.54 -24.11
CA VAL A 416 23.41 9.29 -23.58
C VAL A 416 22.44 9.17 -24.75
N ARG A 417 21.65 8.10 -24.76
CA ARG A 417 20.62 7.81 -25.75
C ARG A 417 19.26 7.72 -25.07
N LEU A 418 18.29 8.47 -25.57
CA LEU A 418 16.89 8.41 -25.18
C LEU A 418 16.04 8.12 -26.40
N SER A 419 15.19 7.11 -26.34
CA SER A 419 14.21 6.80 -27.38
C SER A 419 12.86 6.50 -26.74
N VAL A 420 11.80 7.03 -27.35
CA VAL A 420 10.43 6.86 -26.87
C VAL A 420 9.58 6.33 -28.01
N THR A 421 8.68 5.40 -27.70
CA THR A 421 7.74 4.83 -28.67
C THR A 421 6.34 4.72 -28.10
N GLY A 422 5.35 4.64 -29.00
CA GLY A 422 3.94 4.50 -28.66
C GLY A 422 3.17 5.83 -28.73
N SER A 423 1.87 5.73 -28.96
CA SER A 423 1.01 6.90 -29.25
C SER A 423 0.79 7.82 -28.05
N GLY A 424 1.05 7.37 -26.82
CA GLY A 424 0.97 8.24 -25.63
C GLY A 424 2.09 9.29 -25.59
N ALA A 425 3.15 9.10 -26.37
CA ALA A 425 4.26 10.06 -26.46
C ALA A 425 4.11 11.07 -27.60
N GLU A 426 3.04 11.02 -28.41
CA GLU A 426 2.83 11.97 -29.50
C GLU A 426 2.71 13.40 -28.98
N GLY A 427 3.46 14.32 -29.58
CA GLY A 427 3.45 15.73 -29.16
C GLY A 427 4.10 15.99 -27.79
N CYS A 428 4.79 15.01 -27.20
CA CYS A 428 5.58 15.21 -26.00
C CYS A 428 6.93 15.90 -26.32
N GLU A 429 7.48 16.59 -25.34
CA GLU A 429 8.88 17.01 -25.31
C GLU A 429 9.75 16.00 -24.58
N LEU A 430 11.04 15.98 -24.91
CA LEU A 430 12.05 15.20 -24.19
C LEU A 430 12.91 16.12 -23.34
N ARG A 431 13.18 15.74 -22.09
CA ARG A 431 14.12 16.44 -21.22
C ARG A 431 15.19 15.49 -20.70
N LEU A 432 16.42 15.97 -20.64
CA LEU A 432 17.49 15.36 -19.86
C LEU A 432 17.77 16.22 -18.64
N VAL A 433 17.86 15.57 -17.49
CA VAL A 433 18.07 16.23 -16.20
C VAL A 433 19.22 15.58 -15.47
N THR A 434 20.07 16.40 -14.87
CA THR A 434 21.29 16.00 -14.16
C THR A 434 21.28 16.55 -12.74
N ASP A 435 22.35 16.36 -11.99
CA ASP A 435 22.59 17.00 -10.69
C ASP A 435 22.65 18.54 -10.76
N GLN A 436 22.69 19.12 -11.96
CA GLN A 436 22.62 20.56 -12.22
C GLN A 436 21.22 21.03 -12.67
N GLY A 437 20.22 20.15 -12.65
CA GLY A 437 18.88 20.43 -13.19
C GLY A 437 18.76 20.10 -14.68
N VAL A 438 17.80 20.74 -15.36
CA VAL A 438 17.46 20.44 -16.76
C VAL A 438 18.56 20.99 -17.67
N VAL A 439 19.26 20.10 -18.38
CA VAL A 439 20.40 20.47 -19.24
C VAL A 439 20.05 20.46 -20.72
N LEU A 440 18.97 19.77 -21.09
CA LEU A 440 18.50 19.70 -22.46
C LEU A 440 16.98 19.53 -22.49
N THR A 441 16.32 20.31 -23.34
CA THR A 441 14.91 20.17 -23.70
C THR A 441 14.80 20.12 -25.21
N VAL A 442 14.23 19.03 -25.74
CA VAL A 442 13.86 18.90 -27.14
C VAL A 442 12.37 19.23 -27.25
N PRO A 443 11.98 20.31 -27.95
CA PRO A 443 10.58 20.72 -28.05
C PRO A 443 9.73 19.66 -28.75
N PRO A 444 8.40 19.68 -28.52
CA PRO A 444 7.52 18.67 -29.10
C PRO A 444 7.43 18.81 -30.62
N ALA A 445 7.35 17.67 -31.31
CA ALA A 445 6.99 17.62 -32.72
C ALA A 445 5.48 17.40 -32.86
N VAL A 446 4.79 18.29 -33.58
CA VAL A 446 3.33 18.25 -33.72
C VAL A 446 2.90 16.94 -34.40
N GLY A 447 2.02 16.18 -33.74
CA GLY A 447 1.42 14.96 -34.29
C GLY A 447 2.41 13.82 -34.53
N ALA A 448 3.59 13.85 -33.89
CA ALA A 448 4.60 12.83 -34.02
C ALA A 448 5.16 12.43 -32.65
N VAL A 449 5.55 11.16 -32.54
CA VAL A 449 6.41 10.71 -31.44
C VAL A 449 7.79 11.37 -31.58
N PRO A 450 8.42 11.82 -30.48
CA PRO A 450 9.75 12.42 -30.52
C PRO A 450 10.78 11.53 -31.21
N ALA A 451 11.64 12.14 -32.03
CA ALA A 451 12.80 11.46 -32.60
C ALA A 451 13.77 11.04 -31.47
N PRO A 452 14.55 9.96 -31.67
CA PRO A 452 15.61 9.59 -30.75
C PRO A 452 16.55 10.77 -30.45
N LEU A 453 16.89 10.91 -29.18
CA LEU A 453 17.79 11.94 -28.68
C LEU A 453 19.15 11.32 -28.33
N GLU A 454 20.21 11.90 -28.87
CA GLU A 454 21.59 11.63 -28.48
C GLU A 454 22.22 12.88 -27.85
N TRP A 455 22.91 12.71 -26.74
CA TRP A 455 23.58 13.79 -26.01
C TRP A 455 24.87 13.31 -25.37
N HIS A 456 25.91 14.14 -25.39
CA HIS A 456 27.22 13.80 -24.81
C HIS A 456 27.45 14.52 -23.48
N THR A 457 28.06 13.81 -22.53
CA THR A 457 28.53 14.36 -21.24
C THR A 457 29.77 13.63 -20.74
N THR A 458 30.24 14.01 -19.56
CA THR A 458 31.30 13.32 -18.83
C THR A 458 30.92 13.17 -17.35
N PRO A 459 31.49 12.19 -16.62
CA PRO A 459 31.28 12.09 -15.17
C PRO A 459 31.68 13.35 -14.39
N ALA A 460 32.62 14.15 -14.90
CA ALA A 460 32.98 15.45 -14.31
C ALA A 460 31.85 16.48 -14.37
N ARG A 461 30.93 16.36 -15.34
CA ARG A 461 29.83 17.29 -15.58
C ARG A 461 28.48 16.80 -15.09
N SER A 462 28.31 15.49 -14.97
CA SER A 462 27.04 14.88 -14.59
C SER A 462 27.28 13.70 -13.68
N ALA A 463 26.79 13.80 -12.44
CA ALA A 463 26.82 12.70 -11.49
C ALA A 463 25.79 11.62 -11.82
N TYR A 464 24.64 12.04 -12.36
CA TYR A 464 23.60 11.18 -12.88
C TYR A 464 22.86 11.86 -14.02
N ILE A 465 22.12 11.08 -14.80
CA ILE A 465 21.20 11.58 -15.82
C ILE A 465 19.87 10.85 -15.67
N ARG A 466 18.77 11.60 -15.69
CA ARG A 466 17.40 11.09 -15.85
C ARG A 466 16.76 11.69 -17.09
N ALA A 467 15.76 10.99 -17.61
CA ALA A 467 14.94 11.44 -18.70
C ALA A 467 13.50 11.69 -18.23
N GLU A 468 12.90 12.75 -18.77
CA GLU A 468 11.47 13.03 -18.65
C GLU A 468 10.88 13.15 -20.05
N VAL A 469 9.75 12.48 -20.27
CA VAL A 469 8.91 12.65 -21.45
C VAL A 469 7.68 13.39 -20.97
N ARG A 470 7.44 14.60 -21.46
CA ARG A 470 6.39 15.46 -20.90
C ARG A 470 5.43 15.94 -21.98
N HIS A 471 4.15 15.95 -21.65
CA HIS A 471 3.16 16.65 -22.44
C HIS A 471 3.44 18.16 -22.41
N PRO A 472 2.94 18.93 -23.40
CA PRO A 472 3.02 20.38 -23.36
C PRO A 472 2.41 20.95 -22.08
N ALA A 473 3.00 22.04 -21.55
CA ALA A 473 2.51 22.68 -20.33
C ALA A 473 1.10 23.25 -20.53
N GLY A 474 0.14 22.77 -19.72
CA GLY A 474 -1.23 23.29 -19.71
C GLY A 474 -1.38 24.60 -18.93
N ALA A 475 -0.55 24.83 -17.91
CA ALA A 475 -0.59 26.00 -17.04
C ALA A 475 0.82 26.43 -16.59
N PRO A 476 1.50 27.30 -17.36
CA PRO A 476 2.77 27.90 -16.94
C PRO A 476 2.64 28.61 -15.57
N PRO A 477 3.67 28.58 -14.70
CA PRO A 477 5.05 28.15 -14.95
C PRO A 477 5.32 26.66 -14.73
N LEU A 478 4.31 25.85 -14.38
CA LEU A 478 4.51 24.42 -14.19
C LEU A 478 4.78 23.72 -15.53
N PRO A 479 5.69 22.74 -15.56
CA PRO A 479 5.86 21.89 -16.74
C PRO A 479 4.59 21.05 -16.96
N GLY A 480 4.40 20.54 -18.18
CA GLY A 480 3.26 19.66 -18.46
C GLY A 480 3.41 18.30 -17.78
N ALA A 481 2.30 17.59 -17.59
CA ALA A 481 2.33 16.27 -16.97
C ALA A 481 3.29 15.31 -17.70
N PRO A 482 4.04 14.46 -16.98
CA PRO A 482 4.86 13.46 -17.62
C PRO A 482 3.99 12.45 -18.36
N ALA A 483 4.44 12.04 -19.54
CA ALA A 483 4.05 10.77 -20.14
C ALA A 483 4.94 9.63 -19.61
N ALA A 484 6.19 9.93 -19.25
CA ALA A 484 7.10 9.00 -18.57
C ALA A 484 8.21 9.72 -17.78
N LEU A 485 8.69 9.07 -16.72
CA LEU A 485 9.83 9.51 -15.89
C LEU A 485 10.76 8.32 -15.62
N THR A 486 12.07 8.46 -15.85
CA THR A 486 13.03 7.38 -15.59
C THR A 486 13.71 7.53 -14.22
N ASN A 487 13.96 6.42 -13.53
CA ASN A 487 15.07 6.39 -12.57
C ASN A 487 16.40 6.71 -13.27
N PRO A 488 17.39 7.29 -12.56
CA PRO A 488 18.61 7.80 -13.16
C PRO A 488 19.54 6.68 -13.66
N VAL A 489 20.41 7.04 -14.60
CA VAL A 489 21.69 6.36 -14.84
C VAL A 489 22.78 7.16 -14.12
N PHE A 490 23.52 6.53 -13.22
CA PHE A 490 24.63 7.16 -12.51
C PHE A 490 25.93 7.04 -13.32
N LEU A 491 26.77 8.07 -13.29
CA LEU A 491 28.12 8.04 -13.85
C LEU A 491 29.15 7.94 -12.73
N ASP A 492 29.84 6.80 -12.65
CA ASP A 492 30.90 6.57 -11.69
C ASP A 492 32.24 6.80 -12.41
N GLY A 493 32.91 7.92 -12.11
CA GLY A 493 34.19 8.32 -12.72
C GLY A 493 35.40 8.27 -11.80
#